data_AF-A0AAW4V769-F1
#
_entry.id   AF-A0AAW4V769-F1
#
_cell.length_a   1.000
_cell.length_b   1.000
_cell.length_c   1.000
_cell.angle_alpha   90.00
_cell.angle_beta   90.00
_cell.angle_gamma   90.00
#
_symmetry.space_group_name_H-M   'P 1'
#
loop_
_entity.id
_entity.type
_entity.pdbx_description
1 polymer ?
#
loop_
_entity_poly.entity_id
_entity_poly.type
_entity_poly.pdbx_seq_one_letter_code
_entity_poly.pdbx_strand_id
1 'polypeptide(L)' 'QFGEWAYEKLAVLDCNSGNVAVISPDRRLQTTEEIEIFLSEHCGYHLSEINWMVMKGDVVFLNENDF' A
#
# COMPACT_ATOMS: atom_id res chain seq x y z
N GLN A 1 -12.12 -3.73 11.47
CA GLN A 1 -13.01 -3.86 10.30
C GLN A 1 -12.17 -3.48 9.10
N PHE A 2 -11.96 -4.39 8.14
CA PHE A 2 -11.12 -4.14 6.96
C PHE A 2 -11.83 -3.06 6.11
N GLY A 3 -11.24 -1.87 5.94
CA GLY A 3 -11.83 -0.77 5.14
C GLY A 3 -11.76 0.66 5.72
N GLU A 4 -11.41 0.84 7.01
CA GLU A 4 -11.21 2.19 7.57
C GLU A 4 -9.87 2.83 7.19
N TRP A 5 -8.85 2.03 6.85
CA TRP A 5 -7.47 2.51 6.67
C TRP A 5 -7.03 2.63 5.21
N ALA A 6 -7.85 2.20 4.25
CA ALA A 6 -7.50 2.20 2.83
C ALA A 6 -7.65 3.58 2.15
N TYR A 7 -7.98 4.63 2.91
CA TYR A 7 -8.42 5.90 2.33
C TYR A 7 -7.33 6.96 2.15
N GLU A 8 -6.10 6.74 2.64
CA GLU A 8 -5.13 7.85 2.66
C GLU A 8 -3.83 7.52 1.94
N LYS A 9 -3.00 6.60 2.43
CA LYS A 9 -1.78 6.14 1.74
C LYS A 9 -1.46 4.73 2.21
N LEU A 10 -1.19 3.84 1.26
CA LEU A 10 -0.94 2.43 1.52
C LEU A 10 0.53 2.12 1.25
N ALA A 11 1.33 1.84 2.27
CA ALA A 11 2.66 1.28 2.05
C ALA A 11 2.56 -0.25 2.02
N VAL A 12 3.09 -0.82 0.94
CA VAL A 12 3.04 -2.23 0.59
C VAL A 12 4.45 -2.74 0.52
N LEU A 13 4.80 -3.71 1.36
CA LEU A 13 6.03 -4.48 1.21
C LEU A 13 5.72 -5.72 0.38
N ASP A 14 6.29 -5.80 -0.81
CA ASP A 14 6.30 -7.01 -1.63
C ASP A 14 7.29 -8.01 -1.01
N CYS A 15 6.75 -9.13 -0.54
CA CYS A 15 7.54 -10.16 0.14
C CYS A 15 8.44 -10.96 -0.81
N ASN A 16 8.12 -10.96 -2.11
CA ASN A 16 8.86 -11.71 -3.11
C ASN A 16 10.10 -10.95 -3.58
N SER A 17 9.99 -9.63 -3.77
CA SER A 17 11.11 -8.80 -4.22
C SER A 17 11.83 -8.04 -3.10
N GLY A 18 11.19 -7.87 -1.94
CA GLY A 18 11.66 -6.99 -0.87
C GLY A 18 11.43 -5.50 -1.14
N ASN A 19 10.73 -5.17 -2.24
CA ASN A 19 10.42 -3.78 -2.58
C ASN A 19 9.32 -3.21 -1.70
N VAL A 20 9.44 -1.92 -1.36
CA VAL A 20 8.36 -1.17 -0.72
C VAL A 20 7.75 -0.22 -1.74
N ALA A 21 6.45 -0.37 -1.98
CA ALA A 21 5.65 0.53 -2.81
C ALA A 21 4.71 1.36 -1.95
N VAL A 22 4.53 2.64 -2.29
CA VAL A 22 3.47 3.47 -1.69
C VAL A 22 2.38 3.66 -2.73
N ILE A 23 1.20 3.16 -2.42
CA ILE A 23 0.02 3.14 -3.29
C ILE A 23 -1.02 4.09 -2.69
N SER A 24 -1.51 5.02 -3.50
CA SER A 24 -2.52 6.00 -3.10
C SER A 24 -3.69 5.91 -4.08
N PRO A 25 -4.80 5.25 -3.73
CA PRO A 25 -5.95 5.19 -4.62
C PRO A 25 -6.64 6.57 -4.71
N ASP A 26 -7.10 6.95 -5.91
CA ASP A 26 -7.81 8.22 -6.14
C ASP A 26 -9.23 8.24 -5.54
N ARG A 27 -9.70 7.10 -5.05
CA ARG A 27 -11.03 6.92 -4.43
C ARG A 27 -10.95 6.00 -3.23
N ARG A 28 -12.00 6.04 -2.39
CA ARG A 28 -12.15 5.05 -1.30
C ARG A 28 -12.41 3.67 -1.87
N LEU A 29 -11.60 2.71 -1.44
CA LEU A 29 -11.88 1.29 -1.56
C LEU A 29 -12.54 0.85 -0.25
N GLN A 30 -13.73 0.22 -0.33
CA GLN A 30 -14.56 -0.10 0.83
C GLN A 30 -14.61 -1.58 1.17
N THR A 31 -14.39 -2.46 0.20
CA THR A 31 -14.47 -3.91 0.40
C THR A 31 -13.13 -4.58 0.12
N THR A 32 -12.92 -5.76 0.70
CA THR A 32 -11.74 -6.59 0.39
C THR A 32 -11.66 -6.94 -1.10
N GLU A 33 -12.81 -7.15 -1.75
CA GLU A 33 -12.89 -7.44 -3.19
C GLU A 33 -12.46 -6.22 -4.04
N GLU A 34 -12.92 -5.02 -3.70
CA GLU A 34 -12.47 -3.79 -4.37
C GLU A 34 -10.96 -3.56 -4.22
N ILE A 35 -10.42 -3.88 -3.04
CA ILE A 35 -8.98 -3.78 -2.76
C ILE A 35 -8.21 -4.80 -3.61
N GLU A 36 -8.67 -6.05 -3.70
CA GLU A 36 -7.99 -7.08 -4.49
C GLU A 36 -8.02 -6.76 -5.99
N ILE A 37 -9.18 -6.31 -6.51
CA ILE A 37 -9.30 -5.88 -7.91
C ILE A 37 -8.35 -4.72 -8.17
N PHE A 38 -8.35 -3.70 -7.31
CA PHE A 38 -7.46 -2.55 -7.50
C PHE A 38 -5.98 -2.94 -7.48
N LEU A 39 -5.55 -3.77 -6.52
CA LEU A 39 -4.17 -4.20 -6.43
C LEU A 39 -3.74 -5.08 -7.61
N SER A 40 -4.57 -6.06 -7.98
CA SER A 40 -4.22 -7.01 -9.04
C SER A 40 -4.28 -6.37 -10.43
N GLU A 41 -5.32 -5.59 -10.72
CA GLU A 41 -5.53 -5.00 -12.04
C GLU A 41 -4.76 -3.70 -12.28
N HIS A 42 -4.47 -2.91 -11.23
CA HIS A 42 -3.83 -1.59 -11.37
C HIS A 42 -2.44 -1.49 -10.76
N CYS A 43 -2.08 -2.36 -9.81
CA CYS A 43 -0.79 -2.29 -9.13
C CYS A 43 0.11 -3.51 -9.36
N GLY A 44 -0.44 -4.61 -9.89
CA GLY A 44 0.30 -5.86 -10.10
C GLY A 44 0.63 -6.61 -8.81
N TYR A 45 -0.17 -6.43 -7.75
CA TYR A 45 0.00 -7.13 -6.47
C TYR A 45 -1.22 -7.98 -6.11
N HIS A 46 -1.00 -9.07 -5.39
CA HIS A 46 -2.06 -9.84 -4.74
C HIS A 46 -2.07 -9.59 -3.22
N LEU A 47 -3.26 -9.55 -2.59
CA LEU A 47 -3.41 -9.43 -1.14
C LEU A 47 -2.53 -10.41 -0.36
N SER A 48 -2.34 -11.62 -0.89
CA SER A 48 -1.57 -12.70 -0.26
C SER A 48 -0.05 -12.50 -0.30
N GLU A 49 0.44 -11.62 -1.16
CA GLU A 49 1.87 -11.44 -1.44
C GLU A 49 2.47 -10.23 -0.72
N ILE A 50 1.61 -9.47 -0.04
CA ILE A 50 1.98 -8.17 0.50
C ILE A 50 1.72 -8.05 1.99
N ASN A 51 2.63 -7.38 2.66
CA ASN A 51 2.44 -6.94 4.04
C ASN A 51 1.99 -5.48 4.07
N TRP A 52 0.94 -5.23 4.87
CA TRP A 52 0.25 -3.96 4.98
C TRP A 52 0.89 -3.10 6.06
N MET A 53 1.35 -1.91 5.71
CA MET A 53 1.82 -0.93 6.68
C MET A 53 0.90 0.28 6.68
N VAL A 54 0.16 0.45 7.79
CA VAL A 54 -0.62 1.66 8.03
C VAL A 54 0.34 2.78 8.42
N MET A 55 0.43 3.83 7.61
CA MET A 55 1.24 5.00 7.91
C MET A 55 0.38 6.15 8.42
N LYS A 56 0.89 6.88 9.42
CA LYS A 56 0.36 8.17 9.87
C LYS A 56 1.45 9.22 9.71
N GLY A 57 1.12 10.35 9.12
CA GLY A 57 2.08 11.43 8.82
C GLY A 57 2.68 11.33 7.42
N ASP A 58 3.78 12.05 7.21
CA ASP A 58 4.45 12.16 5.91
C ASP A 58 5.38 10.98 5.62
N VAL A 59 5.42 10.59 4.34
CA VAL A 59 6.43 9.64 3.85
C VAL A 59 7.66 10.44 3.46
N VAL A 60 8.78 10.18 4.14
CA VAL A 60 10.06 10.84 3.89
C VAL A 60 11.04 9.81 3.37
N PHE A 61 11.62 10.08 2.20
CA PHE A 61 12.69 9.26 1.63
C PHE A 61 14.03 9.87 2.06
N LEU A 62 14.78 9.12 2.86
CA LEU A 62 16.11 9.51 3.32
C LEU A 62 17.17 8.77 2.50
N ASN A 63 18.27 9.46 2.24
CA ASN A 63 19.48 8.89 1.66
C ASN A 63 20.66 9.10 2.63
N GLU A 64 21.85 8.66 2.22
CA GLU A 64 23.06 8.73 3.05
C GLU A 64 23.44 10.17 3.46
N ASN A 65 23.01 11.19 2.72
CA ASN A 65 23.31 12.58 3.02
C ASN A 65 22.38 13.22 4.06
N ASP A 66 21.34 12.51 4.51
CA ASP A 66 20.37 13.00 5.50
C ASP A 66 20.74 12.63 6.96
N PHE A 67 21.90 11.98 7.17
CA PHE A 67 22.41 11.51 8.47
C PHE A 67 23.79 12.11 8.78
#